data_AF-A0AA96N4E1-F1
#
_entry.id   AF-A0AA96N4E1-F1
#
_cell.length_a   1.000
_cell.length_b   1.000
_cell.length_c   1.000
_cell.angle_alpha   90.00
_cell.angle_beta   90.00
_cell.angle_gamma   90.00
#
_symmetry.space_group_name_H-M   'P 1'
#
loop_
_entity.id
_entity.type
_entity.pdbx_description
1 polymer ?
#
loop_
_entity_poly.entity_id
_entity_poly.type
_entity_poly.pdbx_seq_one_letter_code
_entity_poly.pdbx_strand_id
1 'polypeptide(L)'
;MRRKQKENVVSFFPTGEFYYIKGMKALEKRELPKAKKYLSRAMDLEPLEPIIACQLAIVETELGHYEQSNGLLHFVLDDLDPHMTECHYFLANNYAHLGSFKEAFRHAQMYLDLAEHGEYREDAEDLLDLITLDHEEEFEDLSEQDEMIEMQEKSRFLLESGHFAKAAEHLEETVKKYPDFWAAYNNLALAYFYLGQSEKAYGVLEDVLERNPGNLHAICNKIVFYFYEKKQEQLNDLADQLAKIQPLIPDQQFKIGATFALIGRYKEAYRWLKKLQKSGFEGDAGFYYWLSYAAHHTDHPQTARSAWKKVLQDNPEKEGLEPWGAGRAESEIERDPEAIIGYLNGKRDEERLFGIFLLSLAADHKEIMTHPKFCDIETLQPYEKIYLADILGMPIDHMLLSEMNTRLAHETALVLYRHFRPLGSQEAGLFLMWFSIFLELQYQKAKMTKPAGLAAAVEYVWHKLRNEPFSQSEAGEKYSVSVSTVQKYAKFIREHLL
;
A
#
# COMPACT_ATOMS: atom_id res chain seq x y z
N MET A 1 14.94 79.91 -45.63
CA MET A 1 14.10 79.64 -44.43
C MET A 1 14.15 78.14 -44.14
N ARG A 2 14.92 77.74 -43.13
CA ARG A 2 15.00 76.33 -42.66
C ARG A 2 13.68 76.00 -41.93
N ARG A 3 12.94 75.02 -42.43
CA ARG A 3 11.70 74.50 -41.83
C ARG A 3 12.10 73.56 -40.68
N LYS A 4 11.62 73.86 -39.47
CA LYS A 4 11.82 73.09 -38.23
C LYS A 4 11.49 71.60 -38.45
N GLN A 5 12.44 70.72 -38.14
CA GLN A 5 12.19 69.30 -37.89
C GLN A 5 11.23 69.18 -36.70
N LYS A 6 10.12 68.45 -36.90
CA LYS A 6 9.25 68.02 -35.80
C LYS A 6 9.90 66.83 -35.10
N GLU A 7 9.84 66.90 -33.78
CA GLU A 7 10.49 66.06 -32.78
C GLU A 7 10.11 64.58 -32.86
N ASN A 8 11.03 63.74 -32.35
CA ASN A 8 10.91 62.31 -32.12
C ASN A 8 9.59 61.93 -31.43
N VAL A 9 8.68 61.26 -32.15
CA VAL A 9 7.59 60.51 -31.54
C VAL A 9 8.13 59.12 -31.22
N VAL A 10 8.53 58.90 -29.97
CA VAL A 10 8.84 57.55 -29.47
C VAL A 10 7.51 56.83 -29.26
N SER A 11 7.29 55.73 -29.97
CA SER A 11 6.09 54.90 -29.79
C SER A 11 6.18 54.21 -28.42
N PHE A 12 5.35 54.64 -27.47
CA PHE A 12 5.23 54.00 -26.16
C PHE A 12 4.19 52.87 -26.25
N PHE A 13 4.64 51.62 -26.13
CA PHE A 13 3.77 50.46 -25.99
C PHE A 13 3.64 50.13 -24.50
N PRO A 14 2.49 50.40 -23.86
CA PRO A 14 2.33 50.11 -22.44
C PRO A 14 2.32 48.59 -22.21
N THR A 15 3.25 48.10 -21.39
CA THR A 15 3.37 46.69 -20.95
C THR A 15 2.44 46.39 -19.76
N GLY A 16 2.30 45.13 -19.37
CA GLY A 16 1.58 44.77 -18.14
C GLY A 16 2.24 45.40 -16.92
N GLU A 17 3.57 45.33 -16.81
CA GLU A 17 4.36 46.03 -15.78
C GLU A 17 4.03 47.53 -15.67
N PHE A 18 3.88 48.24 -16.80
CA PHE A 18 3.53 49.66 -16.76
C PHE A 18 2.15 49.91 -16.12
N TYR A 19 1.17 49.07 -16.46
CA TYR A 19 -0.16 49.17 -15.89
C TYR A 19 -0.18 48.71 -14.43
N TYR A 20 0.61 47.71 -14.06
CA TYR A 20 0.80 47.27 -12.69
C TYR A 20 1.32 48.42 -11.80
N ILE A 21 2.41 49.09 -12.21
CA ILE A 21 2.96 50.24 -11.47
C ILE A 21 1.94 51.37 -11.33
N LYS A 22 1.12 51.62 -12.36
CA LYS A 22 0.03 52.61 -12.28
C LYS A 22 -1.10 52.17 -11.35
N GLY A 23 -1.42 50.88 -11.35
CA GLY A 23 -2.37 50.25 -10.44
C GLY A 23 -1.94 50.44 -8.99
N MET A 24 -0.71 50.07 -8.65
CA MET A 24 -0.15 50.22 -7.32
C MET A 24 -0.12 51.68 -6.86
N LYS A 25 0.30 52.62 -7.72
CA LYS A 25 0.25 54.07 -7.41
C LYS A 25 -1.16 54.61 -7.19
N ALA A 26 -2.16 54.03 -7.87
CA ALA A 26 -3.55 54.40 -7.66
C ALA A 26 -4.07 53.81 -6.33
N LEU A 27 -3.64 52.59 -5.98
CA LEU A 27 -3.95 51.94 -4.71
C LEU A 27 -3.36 52.70 -3.52
N GLU A 28 -2.09 53.12 -3.58
CA GLU A 28 -1.46 53.98 -2.56
C GLU A 28 -2.24 55.29 -2.32
N LYS A 29 -2.89 55.82 -3.37
CA LYS A 29 -3.71 57.02 -3.30
C LYS A 29 -5.17 56.74 -2.93
N ARG A 30 -5.52 55.49 -2.63
CA ARG A 30 -6.89 55.00 -2.38
C ARG A 30 -7.87 55.29 -3.52
N GLU A 31 -7.38 55.39 -4.75
CA GLU A 31 -8.20 55.56 -5.94
C GLU A 31 -8.67 54.20 -6.50
N LEU A 32 -9.42 53.44 -5.70
CA LEU A 32 -9.74 52.01 -5.96
C LEU A 32 -10.32 51.72 -7.35
N PRO A 33 -11.26 52.51 -7.90
CA PRO A 33 -11.77 52.25 -9.25
C PRO A 33 -10.71 52.41 -10.35
N LYS A 34 -9.71 53.29 -10.15
CA LYS A 34 -8.59 53.45 -11.06
C LYS A 34 -7.57 52.33 -10.88
N ALA A 35 -7.30 51.93 -9.63
CA ALA A 35 -6.43 50.81 -9.32
C ALA A 35 -6.94 49.53 -9.99
N LYS A 36 -8.22 49.19 -9.80
CA LYS A 36 -8.90 48.08 -10.48
C LYS A 36 -8.73 48.16 -11.99
N LYS A 37 -9.05 49.30 -12.61
CA LYS A 37 -8.93 49.46 -14.07
C LYS A 37 -7.51 49.21 -14.57
N TYR A 38 -6.49 49.68 -13.85
CA TYR A 38 -5.11 49.49 -14.26
C TYR A 38 -4.62 48.06 -14.01
N LEU A 39 -4.97 47.45 -12.87
CA LEU A 39 -4.59 46.07 -12.54
C LEU A 39 -5.31 45.05 -13.43
N SER A 40 -6.59 45.23 -13.74
CA SER A 40 -7.28 44.39 -14.74
C SER A 40 -6.60 44.49 -16.10
N ARG A 41 -6.15 45.69 -16.50
CA ARG A 41 -5.43 45.86 -17.76
C ARG A 41 -4.04 45.21 -17.72
N ALA A 42 -3.38 45.20 -16.57
CA ALA A 42 -2.12 44.51 -16.38
C ALA A 42 -2.32 42.99 -16.51
N MET A 43 -3.37 42.44 -15.86
CA MET A 43 -3.74 41.04 -15.94
C MET A 43 -4.14 40.59 -17.36
N ASP A 44 -4.85 41.43 -18.13
CA ASP A 44 -5.15 41.16 -19.55
C ASP A 44 -3.88 40.96 -20.40
N LEU A 45 -2.80 41.67 -20.04
CA LEU A 45 -1.54 41.67 -20.80
C LEU A 45 -0.59 40.58 -20.30
N GLU A 46 -0.62 40.27 -19.00
CA GLU A 46 0.24 39.31 -18.31
C GLU A 46 -0.62 38.40 -17.40
N PRO A 47 -1.43 37.48 -17.98
CA PRO A 47 -2.42 36.70 -17.22
C PRO A 47 -1.83 35.58 -16.35
N LEU A 48 -0.54 35.29 -16.51
CA LEU A 48 0.16 34.24 -15.76
C LEU A 48 1.01 34.79 -14.60
N GLU A 49 0.90 36.09 -14.30
CA GLU A 49 1.66 36.71 -13.21
C GLU A 49 0.82 36.72 -11.91
N PRO A 50 1.14 35.84 -10.93
CA PRO A 50 0.32 35.66 -9.73
C PRO A 50 0.21 36.92 -8.88
N ILE A 51 1.27 37.73 -8.81
CA ILE A 51 1.28 38.98 -8.03
C ILE A 51 0.23 39.96 -8.56
N ILE A 52 0.05 40.06 -9.88
CA ILE A 52 -0.95 40.98 -10.47
C ILE A 52 -2.36 40.53 -10.11
N ALA A 53 -2.64 39.23 -10.19
CA ALA A 53 -3.94 38.66 -9.83
C ALA A 53 -4.25 38.83 -8.34
N CYS A 54 -3.28 38.58 -7.46
CA CYS A 54 -3.41 38.79 -6.02
C CYS A 54 -3.65 40.27 -5.67
N GLN A 55 -2.89 41.20 -6.27
CA GLN A 55 -3.12 42.64 -6.06
C GLN A 55 -4.47 43.10 -6.60
N LEU A 56 -4.94 42.56 -7.72
CA LEU A 56 -6.29 42.84 -8.20
C LEU A 56 -7.34 42.30 -7.22
N ALA A 57 -7.16 41.11 -6.66
CA ALA A 57 -8.06 40.54 -5.67
C ALA A 57 -8.16 41.42 -4.41
N ILE A 58 -7.04 41.92 -3.90
CA ILE A 58 -7.01 42.87 -2.77
C ILE A 58 -7.85 44.11 -3.09
N VAL A 59 -7.71 44.68 -4.30
CA VAL A 59 -8.53 45.83 -4.71
C VAL A 59 -10.01 45.49 -4.82
N GLU A 60 -10.36 44.29 -5.31
CA GLU A 60 -11.75 43.84 -5.33
C GLU A 60 -12.31 43.67 -3.90
N THR A 61 -11.52 43.15 -2.96
CA THR A 61 -11.87 43.09 -1.53
C THR A 61 -12.14 44.48 -0.96
N GLU A 62 -11.27 45.46 -1.19
CA GLU A 62 -11.46 46.84 -0.71
C GLU A 62 -12.69 47.52 -1.35
N LEU A 63 -13.09 47.09 -2.54
CA LEU A 63 -14.32 47.54 -3.22
C LEU A 63 -15.59 46.80 -2.72
N GLY A 64 -15.45 45.79 -1.85
CA GLY A 64 -16.56 44.96 -1.36
C GLY A 64 -17.00 43.87 -2.34
N HIS A 65 -16.21 43.61 -3.38
CA HIS A 65 -16.44 42.60 -4.40
C HIS A 65 -15.81 41.25 -3.99
N TYR A 66 -16.24 40.71 -2.84
CA TYR A 66 -15.62 39.55 -2.20
C TYR A 66 -15.66 38.28 -3.07
N GLU A 67 -16.75 38.03 -3.79
CA GLU A 67 -16.86 36.86 -4.67
C GLU A 67 -15.89 36.92 -5.86
N GLN A 68 -15.73 38.11 -6.45
CA GLN A 68 -14.77 38.32 -7.54
C GLN A 68 -13.33 38.19 -7.03
N SER A 69 -13.05 38.72 -5.84
CA SER A 69 -11.76 38.56 -5.17
C SER A 69 -11.47 37.07 -4.90
N ASN A 70 -12.41 36.32 -4.34
CA ASN A 70 -12.24 34.88 -4.09
C ASN A 70 -11.96 34.09 -5.36
N GLY A 71 -12.63 34.41 -6.47
CA GLY A 71 -12.34 33.79 -7.77
C GLY A 71 -10.91 34.01 -8.24
N LEU A 72 -10.36 35.21 -8.02
CA LEU A 72 -8.97 35.53 -8.36
C LEU A 72 -7.97 34.83 -7.41
N LEU A 73 -8.26 34.77 -6.11
CA LEU A 73 -7.39 34.13 -5.12
C LEU A 73 -7.34 32.61 -5.30
N HIS A 74 -8.47 31.96 -5.61
CA HIS A 74 -8.48 30.54 -5.96
C HIS A 74 -7.76 30.29 -7.28
N PHE A 75 -7.97 31.12 -8.31
CA PHE A 75 -7.21 31.02 -9.57
C PHE A 75 -5.69 31.13 -9.36
N VAL A 76 -5.26 32.00 -8.44
CA VAL A 76 -3.85 32.06 -8.06
C VAL A 76 -3.37 30.74 -7.47
N LEU A 77 -4.06 30.22 -6.44
CA LEU A 77 -3.63 29.03 -5.71
C LEU A 77 -3.71 27.75 -6.55
N ASP A 78 -4.73 27.63 -7.39
CA ASP A 78 -5.01 26.43 -8.18
C ASP A 78 -4.18 26.39 -9.48
N ASP A 79 -3.99 27.54 -10.14
CA ASP A 79 -3.47 27.59 -11.51
C ASP A 79 -2.13 28.33 -11.68
N LEU A 80 -1.72 29.21 -10.75
CA LEU A 80 -0.53 30.06 -10.91
C LEU A 80 0.59 29.75 -9.91
N ASP A 81 0.32 29.92 -8.61
CA ASP A 81 1.30 29.75 -7.53
C ASP A 81 0.62 29.21 -6.25
N PRO A 82 0.65 27.87 -6.05
CA PRO A 82 0.15 27.24 -4.84
C PRO A 82 0.90 27.62 -3.56
N HIS A 83 2.07 28.26 -3.66
CA HIS A 83 2.89 28.64 -2.51
C HIS A 83 2.69 30.09 -2.07
N MET A 84 1.83 30.87 -2.73
CA MET A 84 1.50 32.22 -2.29
C MET A 84 0.48 32.20 -1.14
N THR A 85 0.98 31.78 0.03
CA THR A 85 0.22 31.50 1.25
C THR A 85 -0.66 32.66 1.71
N GLU A 86 -0.30 33.91 1.42
CA GLU A 86 -1.04 35.13 1.74
C GLU A 86 -2.46 35.13 1.14
N CYS A 87 -2.68 34.39 0.05
CA CYS A 87 -4.00 34.26 -0.54
C CYS A 87 -5.01 33.62 0.43
N HIS A 88 -4.57 32.71 1.30
CA HIS A 88 -5.42 32.12 2.32
C HIS A 88 -5.88 33.15 3.35
N TYR A 89 -5.02 34.08 3.77
CA TYR A 89 -5.43 35.17 4.65
C TYR A 89 -6.50 36.09 3.99
N PHE A 90 -6.32 36.44 2.71
CA PHE A 90 -7.31 37.27 2.00
C PHE A 90 -8.62 36.53 1.76
N LEU A 91 -8.57 35.23 1.44
CA LEU A 91 -9.77 34.38 1.34
C LEU A 91 -10.51 34.32 2.69
N ALA A 92 -9.78 34.14 3.79
CA ALA A 92 -10.36 34.09 5.12
C ALA A 92 -11.16 35.36 5.46
N ASN A 93 -10.57 36.53 5.23
CA ASN A 93 -11.22 37.83 5.41
C ASN A 93 -12.46 37.98 4.52
N ASN A 94 -12.36 37.65 3.24
CA ASN A 94 -13.49 37.73 2.32
C ASN A 94 -14.64 36.81 2.74
N TYR A 95 -14.35 35.58 3.13
CA TYR A 95 -15.37 34.63 3.60
C TYR A 95 -16.01 35.09 4.92
N ALA A 96 -15.25 35.68 5.83
CA ALA A 96 -15.78 36.27 7.06
C ALA A 96 -16.77 37.40 6.74
N HIS A 97 -16.44 38.27 5.78
CA HIS A 97 -17.35 39.33 5.31
C HIS A 97 -18.61 38.80 4.64
N LEU A 98 -18.54 37.64 3.97
CA LEU A 98 -19.68 36.97 3.37
C LEU A 98 -20.54 36.19 4.38
N GLY A 99 -20.11 36.09 5.65
CA GLY A 99 -20.76 35.28 6.68
C GLY A 99 -20.50 33.78 6.52
N SER A 100 -19.58 33.38 5.64
CA SER A 100 -19.16 32.00 5.43
C SER A 100 -18.07 31.63 6.45
N PHE A 101 -18.43 31.62 7.73
CA PHE A 101 -17.47 31.50 8.83
C PHE A 101 -16.66 30.19 8.82
N LYS A 102 -17.21 29.09 8.29
CA LYS A 102 -16.48 27.82 8.09
C LYS A 102 -15.31 27.94 7.14
N GLU A 103 -15.54 28.54 5.97
CA GLU A 103 -14.47 28.76 4.99
C GLU A 103 -13.47 29.81 5.49
N ALA A 104 -13.95 30.81 6.22
CA ALA A 104 -13.10 31.81 6.84
C ALA A 104 -12.13 31.17 7.84
N PHE A 105 -12.65 30.34 8.75
CA PHE A 105 -11.86 29.58 9.73
C PHE A 105 -10.84 28.67 9.04
N ARG A 106 -11.28 27.87 8.06
CA ARG A 106 -10.42 26.94 7.32
C ARG A 106 -9.25 27.65 6.65
N HIS A 107 -9.50 28.77 5.98
CA HIS A 107 -8.46 29.52 5.29
C HIS A 107 -7.54 30.30 6.25
N ALA A 108 -8.05 30.81 7.37
CA ALA A 108 -7.21 31.44 8.39
C ALA A 108 -6.27 30.42 9.05
N GLN A 109 -6.76 29.22 9.38
CA GLN A 109 -5.94 28.14 9.91
C GLN A 109 -4.87 27.70 8.91
N MET A 110 -5.25 27.50 7.64
CA MET A 110 -4.30 27.14 6.57
C MET A 110 -3.17 28.16 6.42
N TYR A 111 -3.47 29.46 6.57
CA TYR A 111 -2.46 30.51 6.54
C TYR A 111 -1.48 30.38 7.72
N LEU A 112 -1.99 30.19 8.94
CA LEU A 112 -1.16 30.06 10.15
C LEU A 112 -0.26 28.82 10.13
N ASP A 113 -0.75 27.73 9.55
CA ASP A 113 -0.01 26.47 9.43
C ASP A 113 1.11 26.58 8.37
N LEU A 114 0.85 27.26 7.25
CA LEU A 114 1.81 27.37 6.14
C LEU A 114 2.82 28.51 6.33
N ALA A 115 2.46 29.59 7.03
CA ALA A 115 3.27 30.80 7.18
C ALA A 115 3.66 31.06 8.64
N GLU A 116 4.61 30.26 9.16
CA GLU A 116 5.05 30.31 10.58
C GLU A 116 5.48 31.73 11.03
N HIS A 117 6.04 32.54 10.13
CA HIS A 117 6.43 33.94 10.37
C HIS A 117 5.82 34.90 9.34
N GLY A 118 4.59 34.64 8.89
CA GLY A 118 3.89 35.46 7.90
C GLY A 118 3.53 36.87 8.40
N GLU A 119 3.44 37.83 7.47
CA GLU A 119 3.11 39.24 7.76
C GLU A 119 1.74 39.42 8.45
N TYR A 120 0.76 38.60 8.10
CA TYR A 120 -0.63 38.69 8.57
C TYR A 120 -0.93 37.72 9.72
N ARG A 121 0.09 37.18 10.40
CA ARG A 121 -0.10 36.14 11.42
C ARG A 121 -0.98 36.63 12.57
N GLU A 122 -0.64 37.79 13.14
CA GLU A 122 -1.41 38.39 14.24
C GLU A 122 -2.85 38.71 13.79
N ASP A 123 -3.02 39.27 12.58
CA ASP A 123 -4.35 39.57 12.03
C ASP A 123 -5.20 38.30 11.80
N ALA A 124 -4.57 37.21 11.38
CA ALA A 124 -5.26 35.93 11.17
C ALA A 124 -5.66 35.27 12.50
N GLU A 125 -4.82 35.38 13.53
CA GLU A 125 -5.14 34.94 14.90
C GLU A 125 -6.32 35.76 15.46
N ASP A 126 -6.29 37.09 15.32
CA ASP A 126 -7.40 37.98 15.73
C ASP A 126 -8.71 37.67 14.99
N LEU A 127 -8.63 37.33 13.70
CA LEU A 127 -9.79 36.95 12.90
C LEU A 127 -10.39 35.62 13.38
N LEU A 128 -9.56 34.64 13.73
CA LEU A 128 -10.02 33.37 14.30
C LEU A 128 -10.70 33.59 15.65
N ASP A 129 -10.10 34.39 16.54
CA ASP A 129 -10.69 34.74 17.83
C ASP A 129 -12.06 35.40 17.66
N LEU A 130 -12.22 36.29 16.69
CA LEU A 130 -13.50 36.93 16.39
C LEU A 130 -14.54 35.94 15.86
N ILE A 131 -14.15 35.06 14.94
CA ILE A 131 -15.07 34.12 14.29
C ILE A 131 -15.54 33.03 15.27
N THR A 132 -14.65 32.59 16.17
CA THR A 132 -14.91 31.51 17.13
C THR A 132 -15.78 31.95 18.32
N LEU A 133 -15.80 33.24 18.65
CA LEU A 133 -16.45 33.77 19.85
C LEU A 133 -17.96 33.46 19.96
N ASP A 134 -18.68 33.42 18.83
CA ASP A 134 -20.12 33.12 18.76
C ASP A 134 -20.43 31.71 18.21
N HIS A 135 -19.40 30.96 17.79
CA HIS A 135 -19.50 29.72 17.02
C HIS A 135 -18.59 28.60 17.54
N GLU A 136 -18.15 28.70 18.80
CA GLU A 136 -17.18 27.81 19.44
C GLU A 136 -17.53 26.33 19.25
N GLU A 137 -18.79 25.95 19.52
CA GLU A 137 -19.28 24.56 19.34
C GLU A 137 -19.20 24.08 17.88
N GLU A 138 -19.48 24.95 16.89
CA GLU A 138 -19.49 24.58 15.47
C GLU A 138 -18.07 24.39 14.92
N PHE A 139 -17.09 25.10 15.48
CA PHE A 139 -15.67 24.96 15.12
C PHE A 139 -14.98 23.84 15.89
N GLU A 140 -15.37 23.59 17.13
CA GLU A 140 -14.95 22.42 17.90
C GLU A 140 -15.37 21.13 17.17
N ASP A 141 -16.63 21.04 16.72
CA ASP A 141 -17.13 19.91 15.91
C ASP A 141 -16.34 19.69 14.60
N LEU A 142 -15.89 20.76 13.95
CA LEU A 142 -15.08 20.69 12.72
C LEU A 142 -13.66 20.19 13.04
N SER A 143 -13.05 20.73 14.09
CA SER A 143 -11.72 20.31 14.53
C SER A 143 -11.71 18.84 14.97
N GLU A 144 -12.74 18.39 15.68
CA GLU A 144 -12.90 16.98 16.05
C GLU A 144 -13.05 16.09 14.81
N GLN A 145 -13.85 16.50 13.82
CA GLN A 145 -14.01 15.74 12.57
C GLN A 145 -12.70 15.58 11.80
N ASP A 146 -11.94 16.67 11.64
CA ASP A 146 -10.65 16.63 10.95
C ASP A 146 -9.65 15.73 11.69
N GLU A 147 -9.61 15.81 13.01
CA GLU A 147 -8.76 14.94 13.83
C GLU A 147 -9.21 13.47 13.74
N MET A 148 -10.52 13.19 13.74
CA MET A 148 -11.04 11.83 13.58
C MET A 148 -10.68 11.24 12.21
N ILE A 149 -10.69 12.05 11.15
CA ILE A 149 -10.26 11.65 9.80
C ILE A 149 -8.76 11.32 9.83
N GLU A 150 -7.92 12.21 10.37
CA GLU A 150 -6.48 11.99 10.47
C GLU A 150 -6.15 10.72 11.26
N MET A 151 -6.79 10.54 12.42
CA MET A 151 -6.64 9.32 13.23
C MET A 151 -7.03 8.07 12.44
N GLN A 152 -8.15 8.13 11.71
CA GLN A 152 -8.62 7.00 10.92
C GLN A 152 -7.64 6.64 9.80
N GLU A 153 -7.12 7.62 9.08
CA GLU A 153 -6.14 7.42 8.00
C GLU A 153 -4.83 6.85 8.55
N LYS A 154 -4.33 7.41 9.65
CA LYS A 154 -3.12 6.94 10.32
C LYS A 154 -3.26 5.50 10.82
N SER A 155 -4.37 5.17 11.49
CA SER A 155 -4.66 3.81 11.93
C SER A 155 -4.75 2.83 10.77
N ARG A 156 -5.40 3.22 9.66
CA ARG A 156 -5.50 2.40 8.45
C ARG A 156 -4.11 2.13 7.86
N PHE A 157 -3.30 3.17 7.70
CA PHE A 157 -1.94 3.05 7.18
C PHE A 157 -1.07 2.12 8.04
N LEU A 158 -1.15 2.24 9.37
CA LEU A 158 -0.42 1.36 10.30
C LEU A 158 -0.85 -0.10 10.17
N LEU A 159 -2.15 -0.36 10.03
CA LEU A 159 -2.70 -1.71 9.83
C LEU A 159 -2.26 -2.31 8.49
N GLU A 160 -2.38 -1.57 7.40
CA GLU A 160 -2.00 -2.02 6.06
C GLU A 160 -0.49 -2.24 5.93
N SER A 161 0.30 -1.44 6.64
CA SER A 161 1.76 -1.59 6.71
C SER A 161 2.22 -2.69 7.68
N GLY A 162 1.30 -3.44 8.30
CA GLY A 162 1.61 -4.54 9.24
C GLY A 162 2.13 -4.09 10.61
N HIS A 163 2.08 -2.80 10.94
CA HIS A 163 2.55 -2.25 12.21
C HIS A 163 1.48 -2.36 13.31
N PHE A 164 0.97 -3.56 13.55
CA PHE A 164 -0.21 -3.81 14.39
C PHE A 164 -0.06 -3.31 15.84
N ALA A 165 1.14 -3.39 16.42
CA ALA A 165 1.38 -2.91 17.79
C ALA A 165 1.18 -1.39 17.92
N LYS A 166 1.74 -0.63 16.98
CA LYS A 166 1.56 0.84 16.93
C LYS A 166 0.13 1.21 16.57
N ALA A 167 -0.52 0.44 15.70
CA ALA A 167 -1.93 0.63 15.38
C ALA A 167 -2.79 0.47 16.64
N ALA A 168 -2.56 -0.59 17.43
CA ALA A 168 -3.30 -0.83 18.66
C ALA A 168 -3.09 0.30 19.68
N GLU A 169 -1.85 0.73 19.92
CA GLU A 169 -1.54 1.85 20.83
C GLU A 169 -2.28 3.13 20.41
N HIS A 170 -2.18 3.50 19.13
CA HIS A 170 -2.85 4.70 18.61
C HIS A 170 -4.38 4.58 18.72
N LEU A 171 -4.94 3.42 18.38
CA LEU A 171 -6.38 3.18 18.44
C LEU A 171 -6.92 3.13 19.87
N GLU A 172 -6.13 2.66 20.84
CA GLU A 172 -6.47 2.72 22.27
C GLU A 172 -6.60 4.17 22.77
N GLU A 173 -5.78 5.08 22.25
CA GLU A 173 -5.91 6.52 22.54
C GLU A 173 -7.16 7.09 21.85
N THR A 174 -7.39 6.75 20.58
CA THR A 174 -8.56 7.21 19.82
C THR A 174 -9.86 6.81 20.49
N VAL A 175 -10.03 5.56 20.93
CA VAL A 175 -11.29 5.11 21.57
C VAL A 175 -11.49 5.72 22.97
N LYS A 176 -10.43 6.17 23.65
CA LYS A 176 -10.54 6.91 24.91
C LYS A 176 -10.98 8.35 24.67
N LYS A 177 -10.44 8.99 23.63
CA LYS A 177 -10.78 10.37 23.26
C LYS A 177 -12.18 10.46 22.64
N TYR A 178 -12.53 9.50 21.79
CA TYR A 178 -13.80 9.45 21.06
C TYR A 178 -14.55 8.12 21.31
N PRO A 179 -15.28 8.01 22.44
CA PRO A 179 -15.92 6.75 22.86
C PRO A 179 -16.98 6.18 21.91
N ASP A 180 -17.55 7.01 21.03
CA ASP A 180 -18.56 6.59 20.06
C ASP A 180 -18.00 6.42 18.63
N PHE A 181 -16.68 6.52 18.47
CA PHE A 181 -16.04 6.37 17.16
C PHE A 181 -15.86 4.90 16.76
N TRP A 182 -16.95 4.27 16.30
CA TRP A 182 -16.99 2.84 16.02
C TRP A 182 -15.93 2.33 15.02
N ALA A 183 -15.47 3.16 14.09
CA ALA A 183 -14.42 2.77 13.16
C ALA A 183 -13.10 2.44 13.89
N ALA A 184 -12.76 3.22 14.92
CA ALA A 184 -11.59 2.98 15.75
C ALA A 184 -11.68 1.65 16.52
N TYR A 185 -12.82 1.37 17.16
CA TYR A 185 -13.04 0.07 17.83
C TYR A 185 -12.89 -1.13 16.89
N ASN A 186 -13.47 -1.03 15.69
CA ASN A 186 -13.37 -2.10 14.69
C ASN A 186 -11.93 -2.35 14.23
N ASN A 187 -11.17 -1.29 14.03
CA ASN A 187 -9.75 -1.36 13.68
C ASN A 187 -8.89 -1.84 14.87
N LEU A 188 -9.26 -1.49 16.11
CA LEU A 188 -8.56 -1.92 17.32
C LEU A 188 -8.71 -3.42 17.51
N ALA A 189 -9.91 -3.95 17.31
CA ALA A 189 -10.14 -5.39 17.33
C ALA A 189 -9.27 -6.12 16.28
N LEU A 190 -9.18 -5.59 15.06
CA LEU A 190 -8.30 -6.15 14.02
C LEU A 190 -6.83 -6.12 14.44
N ALA A 191 -6.35 -5.00 14.99
CA ALA A 191 -4.98 -4.86 15.47
C ALA A 191 -4.65 -5.90 16.54
N TYR A 192 -5.51 -6.06 17.55
CA TYR A 192 -5.34 -7.09 18.59
C TYR A 192 -5.36 -8.50 18.02
N PHE A 193 -6.23 -8.78 17.04
CA PHE A 193 -6.31 -10.09 16.42
C PHE A 193 -5.01 -10.45 15.70
N TYR A 194 -4.46 -9.54 14.88
CA TYR A 194 -3.19 -9.77 14.17
C TYR A 194 -1.96 -9.82 15.11
N LEU A 195 -2.08 -9.29 16.33
CA LEU A 195 -1.07 -9.47 17.40
C LEU A 195 -1.20 -10.80 18.16
N GLY A 196 -2.15 -11.66 17.79
CA GLY A 196 -2.45 -12.91 18.50
C GLY A 196 -3.18 -12.71 19.83
N GLN A 197 -3.67 -11.50 20.13
CA GLN A 197 -4.41 -11.17 21.35
C GLN A 197 -5.91 -11.41 21.15
N SER A 198 -6.30 -12.65 20.77
CA SER A 198 -7.67 -12.99 20.41
C SER A 198 -8.70 -12.61 21.47
N GLU A 199 -8.42 -12.85 22.76
CA GLU A 199 -9.36 -12.52 23.84
C GLU A 199 -9.71 -11.03 23.88
N LYS A 200 -8.72 -10.15 23.73
CA LYS A 200 -8.96 -8.70 23.67
C LYS A 200 -9.72 -8.32 22.41
N ALA A 201 -9.36 -8.92 21.27
CA ALA A 201 -10.02 -8.65 19.99
C ALA A 201 -11.53 -8.96 20.06
N TYR A 202 -11.91 -10.12 20.61
CA TYR A 202 -13.31 -10.46 20.82
C TYR A 202 -13.97 -9.57 21.86
N GLY A 203 -13.30 -9.24 22.97
CA GLY A 203 -13.84 -8.33 23.98
C GLY A 203 -14.20 -6.95 23.42
N VAL A 204 -13.35 -6.39 22.55
CA VAL A 204 -13.66 -5.13 21.85
C VAL A 204 -14.86 -5.27 20.93
N LEU A 205 -14.97 -6.36 20.14
CA LEU A 205 -16.13 -6.56 19.27
C LEU A 205 -17.41 -6.82 20.04
N GLU A 206 -17.34 -7.47 21.21
CA GLU A 206 -18.48 -7.72 22.08
C GLU A 206 -19.02 -6.41 22.67
N ASP A 207 -18.15 -5.52 23.14
CA ASP A 207 -18.55 -4.16 23.58
C ASP A 207 -19.23 -3.38 22.46
N VAL A 208 -18.64 -3.39 21.24
CA VAL A 208 -19.25 -2.74 20.07
C VAL A 208 -20.62 -3.32 19.75
N LEU A 209 -20.79 -4.64 19.77
CA LEU A 209 -22.06 -5.29 19.44
C LEU A 209 -23.10 -5.19 20.56
N GLU A 210 -22.68 -4.98 21.80
CA GLU A 210 -23.59 -4.69 22.91
C GLU A 210 -24.14 -3.26 22.81
N ARG A 211 -23.26 -2.27 22.56
CA ARG A 211 -23.63 -0.85 22.43
C ARG A 211 -24.29 -0.54 21.09
N ASN A 212 -23.90 -1.25 20.03
CA ASN A 212 -24.40 -1.09 18.66
C ASN A 212 -24.60 -2.46 17.99
N PRO A 213 -25.73 -3.15 18.27
CA PRO A 213 -26.01 -4.49 17.72
C PRO A 213 -26.07 -4.56 16.18
N GLY A 214 -26.29 -3.42 15.52
CA GLY A 214 -26.34 -3.30 14.06
C GLY A 214 -24.98 -3.01 13.42
N ASN A 215 -23.88 -2.99 14.17
CA ASN A 215 -22.57 -2.64 13.65
C ASN A 215 -22.04 -3.72 12.69
N LEU A 216 -22.25 -3.48 11.40
CA LEU A 216 -21.90 -4.42 10.33
C LEU A 216 -20.39 -4.70 10.25
N HIS A 217 -19.57 -3.70 10.53
CA HIS A 217 -18.11 -3.86 10.53
C HIS A 217 -17.65 -4.82 11.62
N ALA A 218 -18.24 -4.72 12.82
CA ALA A 218 -17.94 -5.64 13.92
C ALA A 218 -18.36 -7.08 13.60
N ILE A 219 -19.55 -7.26 13.00
CA ILE A 219 -20.01 -8.57 12.53
C ILE A 219 -19.04 -9.15 11.50
N CYS A 220 -18.66 -8.36 10.50
CA CYS A 220 -17.70 -8.78 9.47
C CYS A 220 -16.33 -9.13 10.06
N ASN A 221 -15.80 -8.33 11.01
CA ASN A 221 -14.53 -8.62 11.66
C ASN A 221 -14.61 -9.92 12.49
N LYS A 222 -15.73 -10.18 13.18
CA LYS A 222 -15.96 -11.44 13.91
C LYS A 222 -15.97 -12.66 12.98
N ILE A 223 -16.57 -12.53 11.78
CA ILE A 223 -16.51 -13.56 10.72
C ILE A 223 -15.06 -13.80 10.29
N VAL A 224 -14.29 -12.73 10.06
CA VAL A 224 -12.86 -12.84 9.69
C VAL A 224 -12.07 -13.57 10.78
N PHE A 225 -12.33 -13.28 12.06
CA PHE A 225 -11.65 -13.97 13.17
C PHE A 225 -11.99 -15.46 13.20
N TYR A 226 -13.27 -15.81 13.05
CA TYR A 226 -13.68 -17.22 12.96
C TYR A 226 -13.06 -17.95 11.77
N PHE A 227 -12.89 -17.26 10.64
CA PHE A 227 -12.23 -17.81 9.47
C PHE A 227 -10.76 -18.16 9.73
N TYR A 228 -9.97 -17.21 10.25
CA TYR A 228 -8.55 -17.44 10.55
C TYR A 228 -8.33 -18.45 11.69
N GLU A 229 -9.20 -18.47 12.70
CA GLU A 229 -9.17 -19.45 13.80
C GLU A 229 -9.78 -20.82 13.41
N LYS A 230 -10.22 -21.00 12.16
CA LYS A 230 -10.82 -22.24 11.63
C LYS A 230 -12.06 -22.72 12.42
N LYS A 231 -12.82 -21.78 12.99
CA LYS A 231 -14.08 -22.02 13.73
C LYS A 231 -15.26 -22.12 12.77
N GLN A 232 -15.33 -23.24 12.04
CA GLN A 232 -16.21 -23.40 10.87
C GLN A 232 -17.71 -23.29 11.17
N GLU A 233 -18.16 -23.81 12.32
CA GLU A 233 -19.59 -23.77 12.70
C GLU A 233 -20.05 -22.34 12.94
N GLN A 234 -19.36 -21.62 13.82
CA GLN A 234 -19.65 -20.22 14.15
C GLN A 234 -19.49 -19.31 12.93
N LEU A 235 -18.49 -19.58 12.09
CA LEU A 235 -18.28 -18.88 10.83
C LEU A 235 -19.51 -19.00 9.93
N ASN A 236 -20.01 -20.22 9.71
CA ASN A 236 -21.13 -20.48 8.81
C ASN A 236 -22.42 -19.86 9.33
N ASP A 237 -22.70 -20.00 10.62
CA ASP A 237 -23.90 -19.43 11.25
C ASP A 237 -23.93 -17.90 11.11
N LEU A 238 -22.82 -17.23 11.41
CA LEU A 238 -22.74 -15.77 11.34
C LEU A 238 -22.72 -15.27 9.89
N ALA A 239 -22.08 -15.99 8.97
CA ALA A 239 -22.13 -15.68 7.54
C ALA A 239 -23.55 -15.81 6.95
N ASP A 240 -24.33 -16.80 7.39
CA ASP A 240 -25.73 -16.97 6.98
C ASP A 240 -26.65 -15.86 7.52
N GLN A 241 -26.35 -15.33 8.71
CA GLN A 241 -27.01 -14.14 9.24
C GLN A 241 -26.64 -12.89 8.43
N LEU A 242 -25.35 -12.68 8.16
CA LEU A 242 -24.85 -11.57 7.35
C LEU A 242 -25.49 -11.54 5.96
N ALA A 243 -25.67 -12.71 5.34
CA ALA A 243 -26.27 -12.84 4.01
C ALA A 243 -27.72 -12.32 3.91
N LYS A 244 -28.42 -12.23 5.05
CA LYS A 244 -29.79 -11.68 5.13
C LYS A 244 -29.81 -10.15 5.25
N ILE A 245 -28.67 -9.54 5.59
CA ILE A 245 -28.55 -8.09 5.75
C ILE A 245 -28.42 -7.43 4.37
N GLN A 246 -29.10 -6.30 4.18
CA GLN A 246 -29.10 -5.55 2.92
C GLN A 246 -28.69 -4.09 3.18
N PRO A 247 -27.38 -3.77 3.25
CA PRO A 247 -26.94 -2.40 3.46
C PRO A 247 -27.22 -1.51 2.25
N LEU A 248 -27.55 -0.25 2.52
CA LEU A 248 -27.75 0.80 1.51
C LEU A 248 -26.47 1.57 1.21
N ILE A 249 -25.56 1.66 2.19
CA ILE A 249 -24.35 2.49 2.13
C ILE A 249 -23.26 1.75 1.31
N PRO A 250 -22.61 2.41 0.33
CA PRO A 250 -21.55 1.84 -0.51
C PRO A 250 -20.43 1.14 0.27
N ASP A 251 -19.90 1.79 1.30
CA ASP A 251 -18.83 1.27 2.15
C ASP A 251 -19.20 -0.06 2.81
N GLN A 252 -20.41 -0.13 3.38
CA GLN A 252 -20.96 -1.35 3.96
C GLN A 252 -21.16 -2.47 2.93
N GLN A 253 -21.61 -2.13 1.72
CA GLN A 253 -21.74 -3.09 0.61
C GLN A 253 -20.38 -3.65 0.20
N PHE A 254 -19.35 -2.80 0.15
CA PHE A 254 -17.99 -3.24 -0.13
C PHE A 254 -17.48 -4.16 0.99
N LYS A 255 -17.62 -3.78 2.26
CA LYS A 255 -17.19 -4.59 3.41
C LYS A 255 -17.82 -5.97 3.40
N ILE A 256 -19.14 -6.08 3.18
CA ILE A 256 -19.81 -7.39 3.04
C ILE A 256 -19.24 -8.18 1.85
N GLY A 257 -19.10 -7.54 0.70
CA GLY A 257 -18.58 -8.18 -0.51
C GLY A 257 -17.17 -8.75 -0.32
N ALA A 258 -16.27 -7.95 0.27
CA ALA A 258 -14.91 -8.35 0.61
C ALA A 258 -14.88 -9.48 1.65
N THR A 259 -15.70 -9.40 2.70
CA THR A 259 -15.80 -10.46 3.71
C THR A 259 -16.27 -11.78 3.11
N PHE A 260 -17.30 -11.77 2.25
CA PHE A 260 -17.73 -12.98 1.55
C PHE A 260 -16.66 -13.53 0.59
N ALA A 261 -15.92 -12.66 -0.09
CA ALA A 261 -14.84 -13.09 -0.97
C ALA A 261 -13.73 -13.79 -0.19
N LEU A 262 -13.32 -13.20 0.94
CA LEU A 262 -12.28 -13.75 1.83
C LEU A 262 -12.64 -15.16 2.32
N ILE A 263 -13.89 -15.38 2.76
CA ILE A 263 -14.33 -16.68 3.30
C ILE A 263 -14.74 -17.69 2.20
N GLY A 264 -14.50 -17.36 0.92
CA GLY A 264 -14.79 -18.25 -0.21
C GLY A 264 -16.26 -18.31 -0.65
N ARG A 265 -17.14 -17.46 -0.09
CA ARG A 265 -18.55 -17.33 -0.53
C ARG A 265 -18.66 -16.43 -1.75
N TYR A 266 -18.05 -16.87 -2.85
CA TYR A 266 -17.84 -16.05 -4.05
C TYR A 266 -19.13 -15.61 -4.75
N LYS A 267 -20.24 -16.36 -4.62
CA LYS A 267 -21.53 -16.00 -5.23
C LYS A 267 -22.11 -14.74 -4.57
N GLU A 268 -22.13 -14.72 -3.25
CA GLU A 268 -22.58 -13.58 -2.44
C GLU A 268 -21.65 -12.38 -2.62
N ALA A 269 -20.33 -12.63 -2.62
CA ALA A 269 -19.32 -11.61 -2.88
C ALA A 269 -19.52 -10.94 -4.24
N TYR A 270 -19.63 -11.74 -5.31
CA TYR A 270 -19.81 -11.23 -6.66
C TYR A 270 -21.10 -10.42 -6.79
N ARG A 271 -22.20 -10.89 -6.18
CA ARG A 271 -23.49 -10.18 -6.17
C ARG A 271 -23.35 -8.77 -5.59
N TRP A 272 -22.69 -8.63 -4.44
CA TRP A 272 -22.51 -7.32 -3.79
C TRP A 272 -21.55 -6.42 -4.54
N LEU A 273 -20.35 -6.91 -4.85
CA LEU A 273 -19.31 -6.12 -5.51
C LEU A 273 -19.74 -5.69 -6.92
N LYS A 274 -20.44 -6.55 -7.66
CA LYS A 274 -20.96 -6.20 -8.99
C LYS A 274 -22.12 -5.21 -8.92
N LYS A 275 -23.00 -5.31 -7.93
CA LYS A 275 -24.08 -4.34 -7.71
C LYS A 275 -23.49 -2.96 -7.41
N LEU A 276 -22.50 -2.92 -6.53
CA LEU A 276 -21.80 -1.68 -6.15
C LEU A 276 -21.09 -1.06 -7.36
N GLN A 277 -20.36 -1.85 -8.16
CA GLN A 277 -19.77 -1.34 -9.41
C GLN A 277 -20.82 -0.74 -10.36
N LYS A 278 -22.00 -1.35 -10.47
CA LYS A 278 -23.07 -0.87 -11.36
C LYS A 278 -23.71 0.44 -10.92
N SER A 279 -23.62 0.81 -9.63
CA SER A 279 -24.12 2.10 -9.16
C SER A 279 -23.17 3.28 -9.44
N GLY A 280 -22.06 3.03 -10.14
CA GLY A 280 -21.05 4.06 -10.43
C GLY A 280 -20.00 4.22 -9.33
N PHE A 281 -19.93 3.29 -8.36
CA PHE A 281 -18.87 3.30 -7.36
C PHE A 281 -17.52 2.97 -8.01
N GLU A 282 -16.56 3.87 -7.88
CA GLU A 282 -15.17 3.68 -8.25
C GLU A 282 -14.37 3.37 -6.98
N GLY A 283 -14.09 2.08 -6.77
CA GLY A 283 -13.26 1.64 -5.65
C GLY A 283 -11.76 1.69 -5.94
N ASP A 284 -10.97 1.41 -4.92
CA ASP A 284 -9.51 1.26 -5.01
C ASP A 284 -9.10 -0.10 -5.59
N ALA A 285 -7.78 -0.34 -5.67
CA ALA A 285 -7.24 -1.62 -6.09
C ALA A 285 -7.75 -2.81 -5.23
N GLY A 286 -8.03 -2.61 -3.94
CA GLY A 286 -8.57 -3.65 -3.05
C GLY A 286 -9.98 -4.06 -3.46
N PHE A 287 -10.84 -3.10 -3.78
CA PHE A 287 -12.17 -3.36 -4.33
C PHE A 287 -12.11 -4.18 -5.62
N TYR A 288 -11.26 -3.74 -6.56
CA TYR A 288 -11.12 -4.45 -7.84
C TYR A 288 -10.46 -5.82 -7.71
N TYR A 289 -9.57 -6.01 -6.73
CA TYR A 289 -8.99 -7.31 -6.39
C TYR A 289 -10.10 -8.30 -5.98
N TRP A 290 -10.93 -7.94 -5.00
CA TRP A 290 -12.02 -8.81 -4.55
C TRP A 290 -13.08 -9.05 -5.62
N LEU A 291 -13.41 -8.03 -6.42
CA LEU A 291 -14.33 -8.19 -7.54
C LEU A 291 -13.78 -9.14 -8.59
N SER A 292 -12.47 -9.08 -8.87
CA SER A 292 -11.82 -9.96 -9.84
C SER A 292 -11.85 -11.42 -9.38
N TYR A 293 -11.45 -11.68 -8.13
CA TYR A 293 -11.48 -13.02 -7.53
C TYR A 293 -12.90 -13.61 -7.50
N ALA A 294 -13.87 -12.84 -6.98
CA ALA A 294 -15.26 -13.29 -6.91
C ALA A 294 -15.84 -13.56 -8.32
N ALA A 295 -15.51 -12.73 -9.31
CA ALA A 295 -15.94 -12.92 -10.69
C ALA A 295 -15.30 -14.16 -11.32
N HIS A 296 -14.02 -14.43 -11.04
CA HIS A 296 -13.33 -15.62 -11.55
C HIS A 296 -13.98 -16.91 -11.04
N HIS A 297 -14.16 -17.04 -9.72
CA HIS A 297 -14.75 -18.23 -9.09
C HIS A 297 -16.26 -18.41 -9.35
N THR A 298 -16.91 -17.43 -9.97
CA THR A 298 -18.33 -17.50 -10.37
C THR A 298 -18.54 -17.58 -11.87
N ASP A 299 -17.47 -17.85 -12.64
CA ASP A 299 -17.49 -18.00 -14.11
C ASP A 299 -17.90 -16.72 -14.87
N HIS A 300 -17.40 -15.56 -14.41
CA HIS A 300 -17.57 -14.26 -15.07
C HIS A 300 -16.22 -13.70 -15.59
N PRO A 301 -15.56 -14.36 -16.56
CA PRO A 301 -14.17 -14.08 -16.93
C PRO A 301 -13.95 -12.66 -17.48
N GLN A 302 -14.95 -12.08 -18.15
CA GLN A 302 -14.85 -10.70 -18.67
C GLN A 302 -14.82 -9.67 -17.53
N THR A 303 -15.67 -9.85 -16.51
CA THR A 303 -15.65 -8.97 -15.33
C THR A 303 -14.35 -9.14 -14.56
N ALA A 304 -13.90 -10.39 -14.39
CA ALA A 304 -12.65 -10.70 -13.70
C ALA A 304 -11.45 -9.99 -14.34
N ARG A 305 -11.30 -10.10 -15.68
CA ARG A 305 -10.25 -9.44 -16.47
C ARG A 305 -10.33 -7.92 -16.43
N SER A 306 -11.52 -7.36 -16.54
CA SER A 306 -11.71 -5.91 -16.47
C SER A 306 -11.37 -5.34 -15.09
N ALA A 307 -11.73 -6.04 -14.02
CA ALA A 307 -11.41 -5.62 -12.66
C ALA A 307 -9.92 -5.75 -12.38
N TRP A 308 -9.28 -6.86 -12.78
CA TRP A 308 -7.83 -7.02 -12.58
C TRP A 308 -6.99 -5.97 -13.32
N LYS A 309 -7.43 -5.56 -14.51
CA LYS A 309 -6.79 -4.45 -15.22
C LYS A 309 -6.75 -3.17 -14.38
N LYS A 310 -7.77 -2.92 -13.55
CA LYS A 310 -7.77 -1.81 -12.60
C LYS A 310 -6.80 -2.03 -11.44
N VAL A 311 -6.71 -3.26 -10.91
CA VAL A 311 -5.69 -3.60 -9.89
C VAL A 311 -4.27 -3.27 -10.37
N LEU A 312 -3.95 -3.62 -11.61
CA LEU A 312 -2.63 -3.39 -12.21
C LEU A 312 -2.34 -1.91 -12.55
N GLN A 313 -3.36 -1.04 -12.59
CA GLN A 313 -3.13 0.39 -12.79
C GLN A 313 -2.42 1.00 -11.58
N ASP A 314 -2.82 0.59 -10.38
CA ASP A 314 -2.28 1.11 -9.12
C ASP A 314 -1.12 0.24 -8.60
N ASN A 315 -1.08 -1.03 -8.99
CA ASN A 315 -0.12 -2.04 -8.51
C ASN A 315 0.47 -2.87 -9.67
N PRO A 316 1.35 -2.30 -10.51
CA PRO A 316 1.92 -3.00 -11.67
C PRO A 316 2.68 -4.27 -11.30
N GLU A 317 3.26 -4.34 -10.09
CA GLU A 317 3.99 -5.49 -9.56
C GLU A 317 3.12 -6.73 -9.32
N LYS A 318 1.78 -6.58 -9.33
CA LYS A 318 0.83 -7.70 -9.23
C LYS A 318 0.58 -8.40 -10.57
N GLU A 319 1.24 -7.99 -11.66
CA GLU A 319 1.15 -8.65 -12.96
C GLU A 319 1.62 -10.12 -12.85
N GLY A 320 0.83 -11.05 -13.37
CA GLY A 320 1.11 -12.48 -13.22
C GLY A 320 0.54 -13.13 -11.95
N LEU A 321 -0.11 -12.35 -11.07
CA LEU A 321 -0.84 -12.84 -9.88
C LEU A 321 -2.36 -12.89 -10.12
N GLU A 322 -2.80 -12.96 -11.37
CA GLU A 322 -4.22 -13.00 -11.73
C GLU A 322 -4.93 -14.20 -11.07
N PRO A 323 -6.22 -14.07 -10.71
CA PRO A 323 -6.97 -15.20 -10.15
C PRO A 323 -7.15 -16.36 -11.16
N TRP A 324 -7.02 -16.11 -12.47
CA TRP A 324 -7.02 -17.15 -13.52
C TRP A 324 -5.62 -17.51 -14.03
N GLY A 325 -4.56 -16.93 -13.46
CA GLY A 325 -3.19 -17.31 -13.77
C GLY A 325 -2.96 -18.75 -13.35
N ALA A 326 -2.44 -19.59 -14.25
CA ALA A 326 -2.15 -20.98 -13.93
C ALA A 326 -1.05 -21.03 -12.84
N GLY A 327 -1.44 -21.24 -11.58
CA GLY A 327 -0.56 -21.76 -10.53
C GLY A 327 0.40 -20.79 -9.84
N ARG A 328 0.07 -19.50 -9.70
CA ARG A 328 0.85 -18.57 -8.84
C ARG A 328 0.10 -18.01 -7.63
N ALA A 329 -1.17 -18.36 -7.44
CA ALA A 329 -2.00 -17.84 -6.36
C ALA A 329 -2.13 -18.76 -5.13
N GLU A 330 -1.52 -19.95 -5.12
CA GLU A 330 -1.52 -20.83 -3.94
C GLU A 330 -0.14 -21.49 -3.74
N SER A 331 0.34 -21.42 -2.49
CA SER A 331 1.62 -21.89 -1.95
C SER A 331 2.80 -20.93 -2.12
N GLU A 332 2.97 -20.01 -1.16
CA GLU A 332 4.32 -19.67 -0.69
C GLU A 332 4.76 -20.86 0.19
N ILE A 333 5.31 -21.91 -0.41
CA ILE A 333 5.66 -23.15 0.30
C ILE A 333 6.55 -22.85 1.51
N GLU A 334 7.42 -21.85 1.40
CA GLU A 334 8.31 -21.38 2.46
C GLU A 334 7.60 -20.66 3.62
N ARG A 335 6.31 -20.30 3.48
CA ARG A 335 5.49 -19.67 4.52
C ARG A 335 4.32 -20.54 5.00
N ASP A 336 4.16 -21.74 4.44
CA ASP A 336 3.11 -22.68 4.86
C ASP A 336 3.71 -23.79 5.76
N PRO A 337 3.47 -23.76 7.09
CA PRO A 337 3.99 -24.77 8.00
C PRO A 337 3.63 -26.20 7.59
N GLU A 338 2.41 -26.45 7.10
CA GLU A 338 1.97 -27.80 6.71
C GLU A 338 2.72 -28.27 5.46
N ALA A 339 3.02 -27.38 4.51
CA ALA A 339 3.84 -27.71 3.35
C ALA A 339 5.28 -28.04 3.75
N ILE A 340 5.89 -27.23 4.63
CA ILE A 340 7.24 -27.49 5.15
C ILE A 340 7.30 -28.84 5.87
N ILE A 341 6.32 -29.12 6.73
CA ILE A 341 6.21 -30.40 7.45
C ILE A 341 5.99 -31.56 6.48
N GLY A 342 5.21 -31.36 5.41
CA GLY A 342 5.02 -32.34 4.34
C GLY A 342 6.35 -32.74 3.70
N TYR A 343 7.19 -31.77 3.36
CA TYR A 343 8.53 -32.03 2.82
C TYR A 343 9.49 -32.64 3.85
N LEU A 344 9.48 -32.18 5.11
CA LEU A 344 10.28 -32.75 6.19
C LEU A 344 9.96 -34.24 6.45
N ASN A 345 8.74 -34.67 6.17
CA ASN A 345 8.30 -36.08 6.24
C ASN A 345 8.30 -36.79 4.88
N GLY A 346 8.99 -36.22 3.88
CA GLY A 346 9.11 -36.78 2.54
C GLY A 346 9.66 -38.20 2.53
N LYS A 347 9.22 -39.01 1.57
CA LYS A 347 9.68 -40.40 1.42
C LYS A 347 11.07 -40.47 0.85
N ARG A 348 11.47 -39.46 0.06
CA ARG A 348 12.76 -39.39 -0.59
C ARG A 348 13.68 -38.40 0.10
N ASP A 349 14.97 -38.67 0.01
CA ASP A 349 16.02 -37.88 0.64
C ASP A 349 16.01 -36.43 0.13
N GLU A 350 15.79 -36.21 -1.16
CA GLU A 350 15.70 -34.87 -1.75
C GLU A 350 14.50 -34.06 -1.23
N GLU A 351 13.37 -34.71 -0.91
CA GLU A 351 12.19 -34.06 -0.35
C GLU A 351 12.48 -33.57 1.07
N ARG A 352 13.11 -34.41 1.90
CA ARG A 352 13.47 -34.05 3.28
C ARG A 352 14.53 -32.98 3.34
N LEU A 353 15.54 -33.03 2.47
CA LEU A 353 16.55 -31.97 2.36
C LEU A 353 15.93 -30.64 1.91
N PHE A 354 14.96 -30.67 0.99
CA PHE A 354 14.20 -29.47 0.63
C PHE A 354 13.36 -28.97 1.82
N GLY A 355 12.73 -29.85 2.58
CA GLY A 355 12.03 -29.50 3.83
C GLY A 355 12.93 -28.80 4.85
N ILE A 356 14.16 -29.29 5.06
CA ILE A 356 15.15 -28.65 5.95
C ILE A 356 15.54 -27.26 5.43
N PHE A 357 15.69 -27.10 4.11
CA PHE A 357 15.93 -25.79 3.51
C PHE A 357 14.74 -24.84 3.69
N LEU A 358 13.51 -25.31 3.48
CA LEU A 358 12.33 -24.47 3.71
C LEU A 358 12.21 -24.05 5.18
N LEU A 359 12.52 -24.95 6.12
CA LEU A 359 12.60 -24.62 7.53
C LEU A 359 13.56 -23.44 7.78
N SER A 360 14.73 -23.41 7.12
CA SER A 360 15.68 -22.29 7.26
C SER A 360 15.18 -20.94 6.74
N LEU A 361 14.16 -20.94 5.89
CA LEU A 361 13.51 -19.73 5.38
C LEU A 361 12.33 -19.30 6.24
N ALA A 362 11.84 -20.17 7.12
CA ALA A 362 10.66 -19.90 7.94
C ALA A 362 10.93 -18.78 8.95
N ALA A 363 9.92 -17.93 9.16
CA ALA A 363 10.03 -16.82 10.10
C ALA A 363 10.15 -17.28 11.56
N ASP A 364 9.49 -18.39 11.92
CA ASP A 364 9.54 -18.99 13.25
C ASP A 364 9.76 -20.51 13.17
N HIS A 365 11.00 -20.95 13.39
CA HIS A 365 11.32 -22.39 13.47
C HIS A 365 10.53 -23.09 14.59
N LYS A 366 10.20 -22.39 15.68
CA LYS A 366 9.56 -22.98 16.85
C LYS A 366 8.14 -23.43 16.56
N GLU A 367 7.41 -22.67 15.75
CA GLU A 367 6.06 -23.03 15.28
C GLU A 367 6.08 -24.39 14.57
N ILE A 368 7.03 -24.57 13.64
CA ILE A 368 7.15 -25.81 12.86
C ILE A 368 7.66 -26.97 13.73
N MET A 369 8.67 -26.74 14.57
CA MET A 369 9.26 -27.76 15.44
C MET A 369 8.32 -28.28 16.53
N THR A 370 7.38 -27.46 16.98
CA THR A 370 6.39 -27.85 18.01
C THR A 370 5.15 -28.50 17.41
N HIS A 371 5.06 -28.58 16.09
CA HIS A 371 3.93 -29.20 15.41
C HIS A 371 3.85 -30.72 15.69
N PRO A 372 2.66 -31.30 15.94
CA PRO A 372 2.52 -32.73 16.28
C PRO A 372 3.03 -33.70 15.20
N LYS A 373 3.09 -33.25 13.94
CA LYS A 373 3.60 -34.01 12.79
C LYS A 373 5.04 -33.62 12.41
N PHE A 374 5.76 -32.88 13.24
CA PHE A 374 7.16 -32.60 12.99
C PHE A 374 7.94 -33.91 12.76
N CYS A 375 8.95 -33.88 11.90
CA CYS A 375 9.63 -35.10 11.47
C CYS A 375 10.28 -35.84 12.64
N ASP A 376 10.23 -37.17 12.60
CA ASP A 376 10.94 -38.00 13.56
C ASP A 376 12.44 -37.95 13.27
N ILE A 377 13.15 -37.12 14.05
CA ILE A 377 14.59 -36.89 13.91
C ILE A 377 15.35 -38.21 13.91
N GLU A 378 14.92 -39.23 14.65
CA GLU A 378 15.64 -40.50 14.72
C GLU A 378 15.71 -41.23 13.37
N THR A 379 14.69 -41.04 12.54
CA THR A 379 14.58 -41.66 11.21
C THR A 379 15.41 -40.96 10.12
N LEU A 380 15.89 -39.75 10.39
CA LEU A 380 16.70 -38.98 9.43
C LEU A 380 18.08 -39.61 9.21
N GLN A 381 18.59 -39.50 7.98
CA GLN A 381 19.94 -39.89 7.61
C GLN A 381 20.99 -39.00 8.28
N PRO A 382 22.24 -39.46 8.45
CA PRO A 382 23.29 -38.67 9.12
C PRO A 382 23.50 -37.28 8.52
N TYR A 383 23.49 -37.15 7.18
CA TYR A 383 23.66 -35.86 6.50
C TYR A 383 22.43 -34.94 6.66
N GLU A 384 21.22 -35.50 6.78
CA GLU A 384 19.99 -34.74 7.08
C GLU A 384 20.01 -34.24 8.52
N LYS A 385 20.42 -35.08 9.48
CA LYS A 385 20.60 -34.69 10.89
C LYS A 385 21.60 -33.54 11.03
N ILE A 386 22.74 -33.64 10.35
CA ILE A 386 23.78 -32.60 10.37
C ILE A 386 23.25 -31.32 9.73
N TYR A 387 22.55 -31.41 8.59
CA TYR A 387 22.00 -30.22 7.95
C TYR A 387 20.93 -29.53 8.82
N LEU A 388 20.00 -30.31 9.39
CA LEU A 388 18.96 -29.78 10.28
C LEU A 388 19.58 -29.12 11.52
N ALA A 389 20.55 -29.76 12.15
CA ALA A 389 21.23 -29.22 13.33
C ALA A 389 21.96 -27.88 13.01
N ASP A 390 22.53 -27.75 11.81
CA ASP A 390 23.19 -26.51 11.35
C ASP A 390 22.17 -25.38 11.20
N ILE A 391 21.02 -25.65 10.57
CA ILE A 391 19.91 -24.69 10.44
C ILE A 391 19.37 -24.24 11.81
N LEU A 392 19.30 -25.15 12.78
CA LEU A 392 18.83 -24.86 14.13
C LEU A 392 19.90 -24.18 15.02
N GLY A 393 21.09 -23.90 14.48
CA GLY A 393 22.17 -23.24 15.22
C GLY A 393 22.78 -24.10 16.33
N MET A 394 22.67 -25.43 16.22
CA MET A 394 23.29 -26.34 17.18
C MET A 394 24.81 -26.41 16.97
N PRO A 395 25.61 -26.57 18.03
CA PRO A 395 27.06 -26.72 17.88
C PRO A 395 27.40 -28.06 17.20
N ILE A 396 28.04 -28.00 16.04
CA ILE A 396 28.47 -29.17 15.25
C ILE A 396 29.98 -29.06 15.00
N ASP A 397 30.66 -30.20 14.99
CA ASP A 397 32.07 -30.28 14.59
C ASP A 397 32.25 -29.78 13.15
N HIS A 398 33.14 -28.81 12.95
CA HIS A 398 33.44 -28.26 11.63
C HIS A 398 33.95 -29.30 10.63
N MET A 399 34.59 -30.39 11.08
CA MET A 399 35.01 -31.48 10.21
C MET A 399 33.79 -32.22 9.64
N LEU A 400 32.74 -32.44 10.44
CA LEU A 400 31.50 -33.09 9.98
C LEU A 400 30.73 -32.24 8.97
N LEU A 401 30.64 -30.92 9.20
CA LEU A 401 30.03 -29.98 8.27
C LEU A 401 30.77 -29.96 6.92
N SER A 402 32.10 -30.00 6.96
CA SER A 402 32.96 -30.04 5.77
C SER A 402 32.86 -31.37 5.02
N GLU A 403 32.84 -32.50 5.74
CA GLU A 403 32.71 -33.83 5.14
C GLU A 403 31.37 -34.05 4.43
N MET A 404 30.27 -33.59 5.04
CA MET A 404 28.93 -33.73 4.45
C MET A 404 28.61 -32.62 3.45
N ASN A 405 29.40 -31.55 3.42
CA ASN A 405 29.26 -30.41 2.50
C ASN A 405 27.84 -29.79 2.51
N THR A 406 27.15 -29.83 3.65
CA THR A 406 25.78 -29.30 3.82
C THR A 406 25.70 -27.81 3.51
N ARG A 407 26.80 -27.09 3.76
CA ARG A 407 26.96 -25.68 3.39
C ARG A 407 26.83 -25.44 1.88
N LEU A 408 27.40 -26.31 1.04
CA LEU A 408 27.23 -26.21 -0.42
C LEU A 408 25.77 -26.45 -0.83
N ALA A 409 25.10 -27.42 -0.20
CA ALA A 409 23.68 -27.70 -0.41
C ALA A 409 22.83 -26.45 -0.15
N HIS A 410 23.05 -25.85 1.02
CA HIS A 410 22.31 -24.70 1.51
C HIS A 410 22.60 -23.42 0.73
N GLU A 411 23.88 -23.07 0.53
CA GLU A 411 24.25 -21.84 -0.17
C GLU A 411 23.78 -21.85 -1.63
N THR A 412 23.80 -23.01 -2.29
CA THR A 412 23.29 -23.11 -3.66
C THR A 412 21.77 -22.95 -3.71
N ALA A 413 21.05 -23.56 -2.77
CA ALA A 413 19.61 -23.39 -2.64
C ALA A 413 19.22 -21.94 -2.35
N LEU A 414 19.97 -21.23 -1.49
CA LEU A 414 19.79 -19.79 -1.26
C LEU A 414 20.02 -18.95 -2.53
N VAL A 415 21.03 -19.30 -3.33
CA VAL A 415 21.29 -18.61 -4.61
C VAL A 415 20.13 -18.81 -5.58
N LEU A 416 19.59 -20.03 -5.70
CA LEU A 416 18.38 -20.29 -6.48
C LEU A 416 17.17 -19.51 -5.93
N TYR A 417 16.94 -19.54 -4.62
CA TYR A 417 15.80 -18.88 -3.98
C TYR A 417 15.75 -17.37 -4.24
N ARG A 418 16.90 -16.70 -4.31
CA ARG A 418 16.95 -15.27 -4.66
C ARG A 418 16.30 -14.95 -6.02
N HIS A 419 16.28 -15.89 -6.95
CA HIS A 419 15.72 -15.72 -8.29
C HIS A 419 14.33 -16.32 -8.48
N PHE A 420 13.92 -17.24 -7.59
CA PHE A 420 12.69 -18.04 -7.75
C PHE A 420 11.70 -17.88 -6.60
N ARG A 421 11.91 -16.94 -5.68
CA ARG A 421 10.93 -16.59 -4.64
C ARG A 421 9.77 -15.75 -5.21
N PRO A 422 8.52 -15.93 -4.73
CA PRO A 422 8.09 -16.95 -3.78
C PRO A 422 8.00 -18.36 -4.38
N LEU A 423 8.14 -19.42 -3.57
CA LEU A 423 8.21 -20.80 -4.06
C LEU A 423 6.82 -21.42 -4.25
N GLY A 424 6.42 -21.60 -5.51
CA GLY A 424 5.25 -22.40 -5.89
C GLY A 424 5.57 -23.88 -6.13
N SER A 425 4.54 -24.65 -6.48
CA SER A 425 4.67 -26.09 -6.82
C SER A 425 5.65 -26.35 -7.97
N GLN A 426 5.73 -25.41 -8.92
CA GLN A 426 6.64 -25.51 -10.06
C GLN A 426 8.10 -25.31 -9.61
N GLU A 427 8.35 -24.26 -8.82
CA GLU A 427 9.66 -23.93 -8.27
C GLU A 427 10.13 -25.03 -7.32
N ALA A 428 9.25 -25.65 -6.52
CA ALA A 428 9.60 -26.82 -5.71
C ALA A 428 10.29 -27.93 -6.53
N GLY A 429 9.86 -28.16 -7.78
CA GLY A 429 10.52 -29.11 -8.69
C GLY A 429 11.98 -28.76 -8.99
N LEU A 430 12.33 -27.47 -9.08
CA LEU A 430 13.71 -27.01 -9.25
C LEU A 430 14.57 -27.34 -8.01
N PHE A 431 14.03 -27.13 -6.81
CA PHE A 431 14.74 -27.41 -5.56
C PHE A 431 14.88 -28.91 -5.31
N LEU A 432 13.85 -29.72 -5.60
CA LEU A 432 13.95 -31.17 -5.54
C LEU A 432 15.04 -31.67 -6.50
N MET A 433 15.10 -31.15 -7.73
CA MET A 433 16.17 -31.46 -8.67
C MET A 433 17.55 -31.06 -8.12
N TRP A 434 17.67 -29.88 -7.50
CA TRP A 434 18.90 -29.46 -6.86
C TRP A 434 19.35 -30.43 -5.76
N PHE A 435 18.46 -30.83 -4.85
CA PHE A 435 18.83 -31.74 -3.76
C PHE A 435 19.15 -33.16 -4.28
N SER A 436 18.49 -33.63 -5.34
CA SER A 436 18.93 -34.85 -6.04
C SER A 436 20.33 -34.70 -6.64
N ILE A 437 20.65 -33.55 -7.25
CA ILE A 437 22.01 -33.26 -7.75
C ILE A 437 23.03 -33.26 -6.61
N PHE A 438 22.70 -32.65 -5.48
CA PHE A 438 23.55 -32.60 -4.32
C PHE A 438 23.86 -34.01 -3.78
N LEU A 439 22.84 -34.87 -3.65
CA LEU A 439 23.03 -36.26 -3.23
C LEU A 439 23.96 -37.03 -4.18
N GLU A 440 23.81 -36.82 -5.49
CA GLU A 440 24.69 -37.44 -6.49
C GLU A 440 26.13 -36.91 -6.42
N LEU A 441 26.33 -35.62 -6.15
CA LEU A 441 27.66 -35.05 -5.92
C LEU A 441 28.37 -35.73 -4.73
N GLN A 442 27.63 -36.04 -3.65
CA GLN A 442 28.15 -36.77 -2.49
C GLN A 442 28.51 -38.20 -2.87
N TYR A 443 27.60 -38.90 -3.55
CA TYR A 443 27.80 -40.28 -3.97
C TYR A 443 29.04 -40.44 -4.87
N GLN A 444 29.22 -39.54 -5.84
CA GLN A 444 30.38 -39.53 -6.75
C GLN A 444 31.64 -38.89 -6.15
N LYS A 445 31.58 -38.33 -4.93
CA LYS A 445 32.65 -37.55 -4.30
C LYS A 445 33.20 -36.45 -5.22
N ALA A 446 32.30 -35.79 -5.93
CA ALA A 446 32.64 -34.79 -6.92
C ALA A 446 33.11 -33.48 -6.26
N LYS A 447 34.26 -32.94 -6.70
CA LYS A 447 34.88 -31.73 -6.15
C LYS A 447 34.30 -30.44 -6.73
N MET A 448 32.98 -30.25 -6.64
CA MET A 448 32.32 -28.99 -6.99
C MET A 448 32.16 -28.14 -5.73
N THR A 449 32.51 -26.86 -5.81
CA THR A 449 32.60 -25.99 -4.62
C THR A 449 32.00 -24.60 -4.82
N LYS A 450 31.43 -24.30 -5.99
CA LYS A 450 30.91 -22.96 -6.31
C LYS A 450 29.38 -22.95 -6.33
N PRO A 451 28.69 -22.42 -5.30
CA PRO A 451 27.24 -22.37 -5.25
C PRO A 451 26.60 -21.70 -6.46
N ALA A 452 27.06 -20.49 -6.84
CA ALA A 452 26.52 -19.76 -7.99
C ALA A 452 26.70 -20.51 -9.32
N GLY A 453 27.81 -21.24 -9.48
CA GLY A 453 28.02 -22.06 -10.66
C GLY A 453 27.04 -23.25 -10.72
N LEU A 454 26.78 -23.87 -9.57
CA LEU A 454 25.84 -25.00 -9.47
C LEU A 454 24.41 -24.52 -9.71
N ALA A 455 23.99 -23.43 -9.07
CA ALA A 455 22.68 -22.80 -9.30
C ALA A 455 22.43 -22.49 -10.79
N ALA A 456 23.41 -21.86 -11.45
CA ALA A 456 23.35 -21.56 -12.89
C ALA A 456 23.18 -22.82 -13.75
N ALA A 457 23.91 -23.89 -13.42
CA ALA A 457 23.84 -25.16 -14.15
C ALA A 457 22.53 -25.92 -13.88
N VAL A 458 22.02 -25.89 -12.64
CA VAL A 458 20.75 -26.48 -12.24
C VAL A 458 19.61 -25.79 -13.00
N GLU A 459 19.54 -24.46 -12.98
CA GLU A 459 18.51 -23.71 -13.72
C GLU A 459 18.60 -23.99 -15.23
N TYR A 460 19.81 -24.00 -15.80
CA TYR A 460 20.02 -24.34 -17.21
C TYR A 460 19.46 -25.73 -17.56
N VAL A 461 19.77 -26.75 -16.75
CA VAL A 461 19.26 -28.10 -16.99
C VAL A 461 17.75 -28.16 -16.80
N TRP A 462 17.20 -27.45 -15.81
CA TRP A 462 15.77 -27.40 -15.54
C TRP A 462 14.96 -26.86 -16.73
N HIS A 463 15.37 -25.72 -17.31
CA HIS A 463 14.74 -25.18 -18.51
C HIS A 463 14.89 -26.12 -19.70
N LYS A 464 16.05 -26.74 -19.87
CA LYS A 464 16.29 -27.71 -20.96
C LYS A 464 15.33 -28.91 -20.87
N LEU A 465 15.09 -29.44 -19.68
CA LEU A 465 14.15 -30.56 -19.47
C LEU A 465 12.70 -30.19 -19.79
N ARG A 466 12.38 -28.90 -19.72
CA ARG A 466 11.06 -28.35 -20.01
C ARG A 466 10.92 -27.85 -21.45
N ASN A 467 11.96 -28.01 -22.27
CA ASN A 467 12.05 -27.45 -23.63
C ASN A 467 11.84 -25.92 -23.68
N GLU A 468 12.27 -25.22 -22.63
CA GLU A 468 12.21 -23.76 -22.55
C GLU A 468 13.53 -23.14 -23.04
N PRO A 469 13.49 -21.98 -23.74
CA PRO A 469 14.68 -21.33 -24.22
C PRO A 469 15.46 -20.72 -23.06
N PHE A 470 16.63 -21.29 -22.75
CA PHE A 470 17.58 -20.71 -21.80
C PHE A 470 18.98 -21.25 -22.07
N SER A 471 19.89 -20.37 -22.48
CA SER A 471 21.24 -20.73 -22.91
C SER A 471 22.24 -20.73 -21.74
N GLN A 472 23.37 -21.40 -21.95
CA GLN A 472 24.47 -21.39 -20.96
C GLN A 472 25.10 -20.00 -20.80
N SER A 473 25.00 -19.14 -21.83
CA SER A 473 25.47 -17.76 -21.77
C SER A 473 24.58 -16.93 -20.85
N GLU A 474 23.26 -17.04 -21.02
CA GLU A 474 22.27 -16.36 -20.17
C GLU A 474 22.38 -16.82 -18.71
N ALA A 475 22.56 -18.12 -18.47
CA ALA A 475 22.85 -18.64 -17.13
C ALA A 475 24.15 -18.09 -16.53
N GLY A 476 25.21 -17.97 -17.33
CA GLY A 476 26.48 -17.39 -16.89
C GLY A 476 26.34 -15.93 -16.46
N GLU A 477 25.64 -15.14 -17.26
CA GLU A 477 25.37 -13.73 -16.97
C GLU A 477 24.49 -13.56 -15.73
N LYS A 478 23.35 -14.26 -15.66
CA LYS A 478 22.39 -14.18 -14.55
C LYS A 478 23.03 -14.42 -13.19
N TYR A 479 23.95 -15.38 -13.11
CA TYR A 479 24.60 -15.79 -11.86
C TYR A 479 26.02 -15.23 -11.68
N SER A 480 26.49 -14.36 -12.58
CA SER A 480 27.84 -13.78 -12.54
C SER A 480 28.96 -14.83 -12.52
N VAL A 481 28.82 -15.87 -13.35
CA VAL A 481 29.80 -16.97 -13.49
C VAL A 481 30.19 -17.18 -14.95
N SER A 482 31.38 -17.71 -15.19
CA SER A 482 31.82 -17.99 -16.57
C SER A 482 30.96 -19.07 -17.23
N VAL A 483 30.70 -18.92 -18.54
CA VAL A 483 30.00 -19.93 -19.35
C VAL A 483 30.69 -21.30 -19.25
N SER A 484 32.02 -21.32 -19.15
CA SER A 484 32.80 -22.55 -18.94
C SER A 484 32.49 -23.24 -17.59
N THR A 485 32.16 -22.48 -16.55
CA THR A 485 31.74 -23.03 -15.25
C THR A 485 30.36 -23.67 -15.38
N VAL A 486 29.40 -22.97 -16.00
CA VAL A 486 28.05 -23.49 -16.27
C VAL A 486 28.14 -24.76 -17.11
N GLN A 487 28.92 -24.76 -18.19
CA GLN A 487 29.10 -25.90 -19.07
C GLN A 487 29.68 -27.13 -18.34
N LYS A 488 30.70 -26.92 -17.49
CA LYS A 488 31.33 -28.00 -16.71
C LYS A 488 30.31 -28.65 -15.77
N TYR A 489 29.55 -27.87 -15.02
CA TYR A 489 28.61 -28.39 -14.04
C TYR A 489 27.35 -28.98 -14.71
N ALA A 490 26.82 -28.34 -15.75
CA ALA A 490 25.70 -28.86 -16.54
C ALA A 490 26.07 -30.15 -17.29
N LYS A 491 27.35 -30.37 -17.62
CA LYS A 491 27.81 -31.65 -18.17
C LYS A 491 27.69 -32.75 -17.11
N PHE A 492 28.18 -32.52 -15.89
CA PHE A 492 28.09 -33.49 -14.80
C PHE A 492 26.63 -33.88 -14.51
N ILE A 493 25.73 -32.89 -14.36
CA ILE A 493 24.31 -33.13 -14.08
C ILE A 493 23.70 -34.04 -15.15
N ARG A 494 24.00 -33.79 -16.44
CA ARG A 494 23.51 -34.61 -17.55
C ARG A 494 24.09 -36.02 -17.62
N GLU A 495 25.26 -36.26 -17.04
CA GLU A 495 25.91 -37.58 -17.11
C GLU A 495 25.45 -38.52 -15.98
N HIS A 496 24.89 -37.98 -14.91
CA HIS A 496 24.60 -38.74 -13.69
C HIS A 496 23.12 -38.72 -13.26
N LEU A 497 22.29 -37.83 -13.83
CA LEU A 497 20.89 -37.64 -13.39
C LEU A 497 19.86 -37.63 -14.53
N LEU A 498 20.33 -37.65 -15.79
CA LEU A 498 19.54 -37.69 -17.01
C LEU A 498 20.05 -38.81 -17.91
#